data_AF-A0AA36M1M4-F1
#
_entry.id   AF-A0AA36M1M4-F1
#
_cell.length_a   1.000
_cell.length_b   1.000
_cell.length_c   1.000
_cell.angle_alpha   90.00
_cell.angle_beta   90.00
_cell.angle_gamma   90.00
#
_symmetry.space_group_name_H-M   'P 1'
#
loop_
_entity.id
_entity.type
_entity.pdbx_description
1 polymer ?
#
loop_
_entity_poly.entity_id
_entity_poly.type
_entity_poly.pdbx_seq_one_letter_code
_entity_poly.pdbx_strand_id
1 'polypeptide(L)'
;MLSREIIKAEKAGEVFNPDYLREAIQVKTPWIRNALTEFFGSFVMLFIGIGIVMQFVLSDEKLNTWIQINVGWGFAIAFTAYIGSKTSGGHYNPAVSWAMVTFGKLSVWEFLIYCVVQTLGAFMGSIAAFGIYYHQFLNFEGPEHKIVGEKATASCFCSFPAHYVGNLTCFFDQIGGTALLVLFVAAIIDRRNKIPESAHPFLFGCVLMMIGCAYGMNLGYPINPARDLGPRIFASFIYGSEVFTYHNYYFWIPIVAPFFDDDDEEESSVEEIPRAQRVMWHSAEK
;
A
#
# COMPACT_ATOMS: atom_id res chain seq x y z
N MET A 1 -33.57 8.21 -15.19
CA MET A 1 -34.47 7.21 -14.56
C MET A 1 -34.90 7.65 -13.16
N LEU A 2 -33.96 7.98 -12.26
CA LEU A 2 -34.24 8.35 -10.86
C LEU A 2 -35.31 9.44 -10.66
N SER A 3 -35.22 10.54 -11.42
CA SER A 3 -36.22 11.62 -11.36
C SER A 3 -37.62 11.16 -11.77
N ARG A 4 -37.76 10.21 -12.71
CA ARG A 4 -39.06 9.77 -13.18
C ARG A 4 -39.78 8.86 -12.18
N GLU A 5 -39.04 8.02 -11.46
CA GLU A 5 -39.63 7.10 -10.48
C GLU A 5 -39.97 7.79 -9.16
N ILE A 6 -39.11 8.70 -8.69
CA ILE A 6 -39.39 9.54 -7.52
C ILE A 6 -40.64 10.41 -7.75
N ILE A 7 -40.74 11.06 -8.91
CA ILE A 7 -41.92 11.86 -9.29
C ILE A 7 -43.19 10.99 -9.40
N LYS A 8 -43.05 9.71 -9.76
CA LYS A 8 -44.20 8.79 -9.91
C LYS A 8 -44.70 8.31 -8.55
N ALA A 9 -43.80 7.99 -7.62
CA ALA A 9 -44.12 7.63 -6.24
C ALA A 9 -44.73 8.81 -5.46
N GLU A 10 -44.18 10.02 -5.64
CA GLU A 10 -44.69 11.26 -5.05
C GLU A 10 -46.10 11.60 -5.58
N LYS A 11 -46.36 11.42 -6.89
CA LYS A 11 -47.69 11.57 -7.49
C LYS A 11 -48.70 10.49 -7.06
N ALA A 12 -48.24 9.33 -6.61
CA ALA A 12 -49.09 8.21 -6.17
C ALA A 12 -49.45 8.27 -4.68
N GLY A 13 -48.91 9.23 -3.91
CA GLY A 13 -49.12 9.31 -2.47
C GLY A 13 -48.43 8.20 -1.68
N GLU A 14 -47.46 7.51 -2.29
CA GLU A 14 -46.71 6.44 -1.64
C GLU A 14 -45.63 7.04 -0.72
N VAL A 15 -45.47 6.47 0.48
CA VAL A 15 -44.39 6.84 1.40
C VAL A 15 -43.06 6.52 0.70
N PHE A 16 -42.17 7.52 0.63
CA PHE A 16 -40.86 7.39 -0.01
C PHE A 16 -40.12 6.15 0.51
N ASN A 17 -39.84 5.18 -0.39
CA ASN A 17 -39.05 4.00 -0.06
C ASN A 17 -37.54 4.30 -0.26
N PRO A 18 -36.71 4.25 0.80
CA PRO A 18 -35.26 4.47 0.71
C PRO A 18 -34.55 3.52 -0.26
N ASP A 19 -35.12 2.35 -0.54
CA ASP A 19 -34.53 1.36 -1.45
C ASP A 19 -34.42 1.89 -2.89
N TYR A 20 -35.30 2.78 -3.33
CA TYR A 20 -35.19 3.41 -4.66
C TYR A 20 -33.94 4.27 -4.79
N LEU A 21 -33.59 5.04 -3.76
CA LEU A 21 -32.34 5.79 -3.75
C LEU A 21 -31.14 4.84 -3.69
N ARG A 22 -31.22 3.80 -2.86
CA ARG A 22 -30.17 2.80 -2.72
C ARG A 22 -29.85 2.13 -4.05
N GLU A 23 -30.86 1.64 -4.77
CA GLU A 23 -30.66 0.98 -6.07
C GLU A 23 -30.09 1.90 -7.14
N ALA A 24 -30.35 3.20 -7.04
CA ALA A 24 -29.89 4.19 -7.99
C ALA A 24 -28.45 4.64 -7.77
N ILE A 25 -28.00 4.70 -6.51
CA ILE A 25 -26.63 5.09 -6.15
C ILE A 25 -25.69 3.89 -6.00
N GLN A 26 -26.22 2.68 -5.85
CA GLN A 26 -25.42 1.48 -5.67
C GLN A 26 -24.55 1.21 -6.90
N VAL A 27 -23.24 1.05 -6.68
CA VAL A 27 -22.30 0.62 -7.70
C VAL A 27 -22.54 -0.86 -8.00
N LYS A 28 -23.15 -1.14 -9.14
CA LYS A 28 -23.51 -2.51 -9.58
C LYS A 28 -22.34 -3.24 -10.24
N THR A 29 -21.38 -2.49 -10.78
CA THR A 29 -20.27 -3.04 -11.56
C THR A 29 -19.09 -3.46 -10.65
N PRO A 30 -18.69 -4.74 -10.63
CA PRO A 30 -17.65 -5.23 -9.72
C PRO A 30 -16.30 -4.52 -9.87
N TRP A 31 -15.81 -4.32 -11.10
CA TRP A 31 -14.50 -3.68 -11.31
C TRP A 31 -14.48 -2.21 -10.87
N ILE A 32 -15.59 -1.47 -11.02
CA ILE A 32 -15.71 -0.09 -10.51
C ILE A 32 -15.66 -0.09 -8.99
N ARG A 33 -16.39 -1.02 -8.36
CA ARG A 33 -16.39 -1.15 -6.90
C ARG A 33 -14.99 -1.49 -6.36
N ASN A 34 -14.27 -2.35 -7.06
CA ASN A 34 -12.90 -2.73 -6.71
C ASN A 34 -11.94 -1.54 -6.87
N ALA A 35 -12.01 -0.83 -7.99
CA ALA A 35 -11.19 0.36 -8.24
C ALA A 35 -11.45 1.48 -7.21
N LEU A 36 -12.73 1.72 -6.84
CA LEU A 36 -13.08 2.67 -5.78
C LEU A 36 -12.53 2.21 -4.43
N THR A 37 -12.57 0.91 -4.15
CA THR A 37 -12.02 0.35 -2.91
C THR A 37 -10.51 0.56 -2.83
N GLU A 38 -9.78 0.29 -3.92
CA GLU A 38 -8.34 0.51 -4.01
C GLU A 38 -7.97 2.00 -3.88
N PHE A 39 -8.76 2.89 -4.49
CA PHE A 39 -8.61 4.33 -4.32
C PHE A 39 -8.80 4.77 -2.87
N PHE A 40 -9.95 4.47 -2.27
CA PHE A 40 -10.28 4.92 -0.92
C PHE A 40 -9.44 4.25 0.16
N GLY A 41 -9.07 2.98 -0.02
CA GLY A 41 -8.13 2.32 0.87
C GLY A 41 -6.75 2.94 0.78
N SER A 42 -6.20 3.19 -0.41
CA SER A 42 -4.92 3.88 -0.53
C SER A 42 -4.97 5.31 0.04
N PHE A 43 -6.09 6.01 -0.13
CA PHE A 43 -6.35 7.30 0.51
C PHE A 43 -6.29 7.20 2.03
N VAL A 44 -7.05 6.29 2.65
CA VAL A 44 -7.09 6.15 4.12
C VAL A 44 -5.73 5.71 4.66
N MET A 45 -5.07 4.77 3.99
CA MET A 45 -3.75 4.27 4.36
C MET A 45 -2.72 5.41 4.39
N LEU A 46 -2.66 6.24 3.35
CA LEU A 46 -1.71 7.35 3.30
C LEU A 46 -2.13 8.53 4.18
N PHE A 47 -3.43 8.78 4.33
CA PHE A 47 -3.93 9.81 5.24
C PHE A 47 -3.45 9.53 6.68
N ILE A 48 -3.61 8.29 7.15
CA ILE A 48 -3.15 7.87 8.49
C ILE A 48 -1.63 7.78 8.54
N GLY A 49 -1.02 7.12 7.55
CA GLY A 49 0.43 6.89 7.50
C GLY A 49 1.25 8.18 7.49
N ILE A 50 0.88 9.15 6.67
CA ILE A 50 1.53 10.47 6.64
C ILE A 50 1.24 11.23 7.92
N GLY A 51 0.04 11.14 8.50
CA GLY A 51 -0.23 11.72 9.82
C GLY A 51 0.69 11.19 10.93
N ILE A 52 0.99 9.89 10.92
CA ILE A 52 1.96 9.26 11.84
C ILE A 52 3.35 9.85 11.66
N VAL A 53 3.82 9.98 10.40
CA VAL A 53 5.15 10.53 10.09
C VAL A 53 5.21 12.03 10.41
N MET A 54 4.16 12.80 10.09
CA MET A 54 4.08 14.22 10.42
C MET A 54 4.11 14.46 11.93
N GLN A 55 3.42 13.65 12.72
CA GLN A 55 3.53 13.74 14.18
C GLN A 55 4.96 13.49 14.66
N PHE A 56 5.67 12.53 14.06
CA PHE A 56 7.08 12.25 14.37
C PHE A 56 7.99 13.42 14.03
N VAL A 57 8.01 13.83 12.76
CA VAL A 57 8.93 14.86 12.26
C VAL A 57 8.60 16.22 12.87
N LEU A 58 7.33 16.64 12.81
CA LEU A 58 6.94 18.01 13.20
C LEU A 58 6.92 18.23 14.71
N SER A 59 6.93 17.15 15.51
CA SER A 59 7.12 17.24 16.96
C SER A 59 8.58 17.21 17.38
N ASP A 60 9.52 17.16 16.44
CA ASP A 60 10.95 17.03 16.73
C ASP A 60 11.21 15.76 17.57
N GLU A 61 10.53 14.66 17.21
CA GLU A 61 10.60 13.33 17.84
C GLU A 61 10.21 13.29 19.34
N LYS A 62 9.49 14.32 19.83
CA LYS A 62 9.11 14.43 21.25
C LYS A 62 7.83 13.68 21.60
N LEU A 63 6.94 13.46 20.64
CA LEU A 63 5.67 12.76 20.87
C LEU A 63 5.76 11.26 20.59
N ASN A 64 6.70 10.85 19.74
CA ASN A 64 6.84 9.49 19.28
C ASN A 64 8.28 9.16 18.86
N THR A 65 8.62 7.88 18.97
CA THR A 65 9.89 7.27 18.57
C THR A 65 9.68 6.38 17.34
N TRP A 66 10.78 5.91 16.72
CA TRP A 66 10.71 5.07 15.51
C TRP A 66 9.79 3.84 15.65
N ILE A 67 9.81 3.16 16.80
CA ILE A 67 8.95 2.00 17.03
C ILE A 67 7.46 2.36 16.97
N GLN A 68 7.07 3.55 17.44
CA GLN A 68 5.68 4.02 17.36
C GLN A 68 5.25 4.31 15.92
N ILE A 69 6.18 4.73 15.05
CA ILE A 69 5.92 4.84 13.61
C ILE A 69 5.57 3.46 13.05
N ASN A 70 6.40 2.44 13.32
CA ASN A 70 6.20 1.09 12.80
C ASN A 70 4.91 0.45 13.32
N VAL A 71 4.62 0.59 14.61
CA VAL A 71 3.35 0.13 15.21
C VAL A 71 2.15 0.84 14.59
N GLY A 72 2.24 2.17 14.45
CA GLY A 72 1.18 2.97 13.82
C GLY A 72 0.90 2.57 12.38
N TRP A 73 1.95 2.40 11.56
CA TRP A 73 1.82 1.95 10.18
C TRP A 73 1.25 0.53 10.09
N GLY A 74 1.69 -0.38 10.96
CA GLY A 74 1.12 -1.73 11.04
C GLY A 74 -0.39 -1.72 11.28
N PHE A 75 -0.86 -0.91 12.25
CA PHE A 75 -2.29 -0.76 12.47
C PHE A 75 -3.01 -0.06 11.32
N ALA A 76 -2.43 1.00 10.74
CA ALA A 76 -3.01 1.69 9.59
C ALA A 76 -3.27 0.73 8.43
N ILE A 77 -2.29 -0.13 8.12
CA ILE A 77 -2.40 -1.15 7.07
C ILE A 77 -3.43 -2.21 7.44
N ALA A 78 -3.41 -2.72 8.68
CA ALA A 78 -4.38 -3.72 9.12
C ALA A 78 -5.84 -3.23 8.99
N PHE A 79 -6.13 -2.05 9.54
CA PHE A 79 -7.48 -1.50 9.50
C PHE A 79 -7.90 -1.07 8.11
N THR A 80 -6.96 -0.62 7.27
CA THR A 80 -7.28 -0.30 5.87
C THR A 80 -7.55 -1.57 5.07
N ALA A 81 -6.79 -2.65 5.28
CA ALA A 81 -7.06 -3.96 4.67
C ALA A 81 -8.43 -4.52 5.09
N TYR A 82 -8.89 -4.26 6.31
CA TYR A 82 -10.28 -4.59 6.70
C TYR A 82 -11.34 -3.87 5.87
N ILE A 83 -11.06 -2.67 5.34
CA ILE A 83 -12.00 -1.91 4.51
C ILE A 83 -12.24 -2.62 3.16
N GLY A 84 -11.19 -3.11 2.50
CA GLY A 84 -11.28 -3.60 1.13
C GLY A 84 -11.01 -5.08 0.87
N SER A 85 -10.54 -5.85 1.86
CA SER A 85 -10.20 -7.27 1.69
C SER A 85 -11.32 -8.11 1.06
N LYS A 86 -12.58 -7.88 1.45
CA LYS A 86 -13.75 -8.59 0.90
C LYS A 86 -14.30 -8.02 -0.41
N THR A 87 -13.75 -6.91 -0.89
CA THR A 87 -14.23 -6.21 -2.07
C THR A 87 -13.22 -6.31 -3.21
N SER A 88 -12.06 -5.66 -3.08
CA SER A 88 -11.00 -5.62 -4.10
C SER A 88 -9.85 -6.59 -3.83
N GLY A 89 -9.81 -7.20 -2.64
CA GLY A 89 -8.63 -7.86 -2.09
C GLY A 89 -7.83 -6.95 -1.15
N GLY A 90 -8.06 -5.63 -1.20
CA GLY A 90 -7.42 -4.65 -0.34
C GLY A 90 -5.90 -4.57 -0.54
N HIS A 91 -5.44 -4.48 -1.81
CA HIS A 91 -4.03 -4.56 -2.13
C HIS A 91 -3.29 -3.28 -1.72
N TYR A 92 -3.82 -2.12 -2.14
CA TYR A 92 -3.31 -0.76 -1.88
C TYR A 92 -1.82 -0.55 -2.21
N ASN A 93 -1.25 -1.48 -2.97
CA ASN A 93 0.16 -1.58 -3.28
C ASN A 93 0.29 -2.20 -4.68
N PRO A 94 0.91 -1.48 -5.64
CA PRO A 94 1.19 -2.01 -6.96
C PRO A 94 2.02 -3.30 -6.93
N ALA A 95 3.01 -3.42 -6.04
CA ALA A 95 3.85 -4.62 -5.93
C ALA A 95 3.06 -5.84 -5.45
N VAL A 96 2.20 -5.68 -4.43
CA VAL A 96 1.28 -6.75 -3.99
C VAL A 96 0.28 -7.09 -5.09
N SER A 97 -0.20 -6.10 -5.83
CA SER A 97 -1.11 -6.33 -6.96
C SER A 97 -0.42 -7.12 -8.08
N TRP A 98 0.86 -6.85 -8.33
CA TRP A 98 1.69 -7.62 -9.25
C TRP A 98 1.88 -9.07 -8.78
N ALA A 99 2.19 -9.29 -7.51
CA ALA A 99 2.24 -10.65 -6.95
C ALA A 99 0.90 -11.39 -7.10
N MET A 100 -0.24 -10.70 -6.94
CA MET A 100 -1.54 -11.35 -7.21
C MET A 100 -1.75 -11.67 -8.69
N VAL A 101 -1.11 -10.96 -9.62
CA VAL A 101 -1.08 -11.34 -11.04
C VAL A 101 -0.27 -12.61 -11.23
N THR A 102 0.95 -12.70 -10.65
CA THR A 102 1.79 -13.90 -10.76
C THR A 102 1.14 -15.13 -10.12
N PHE A 103 0.38 -14.93 -9.05
CA PHE A 103 -0.41 -15.99 -8.40
C PHE A 103 -1.70 -16.37 -9.15
N GLY A 104 -2.00 -15.72 -10.28
CA GLY A 104 -3.22 -15.96 -11.06
C GLY A 104 -4.51 -15.52 -10.37
N LYS A 105 -4.42 -14.60 -9.40
CA LYS A 105 -5.54 -14.07 -8.59
C LYS A 105 -6.05 -12.71 -9.08
N LEU A 106 -5.30 -12.01 -9.93
CA LEU A 106 -5.66 -10.71 -10.51
C LEU A 106 -5.32 -10.70 -12.01
N SER A 107 -6.18 -10.10 -12.84
CA SER A 107 -5.83 -9.92 -14.26
C SER A 107 -4.85 -8.77 -14.45
N VAL A 108 -4.01 -8.83 -15.51
CA VAL A 108 -3.08 -7.74 -15.87
C VAL A 108 -3.82 -6.42 -16.08
N TRP A 109 -5.03 -6.46 -16.66
CA TRP A 109 -5.82 -5.25 -16.87
C TRP A 109 -6.31 -4.62 -15.57
N GLU A 110 -6.78 -5.43 -14.63
CA GLU A 110 -7.16 -4.94 -13.29
C GLU A 110 -5.95 -4.40 -12.52
N PHE A 111 -4.78 -5.05 -12.65
CA PHE A 111 -3.53 -4.56 -12.10
C PHE A 111 -3.19 -3.14 -12.58
N LEU A 112 -3.28 -2.87 -13.89
CA LEU A 112 -3.00 -1.53 -14.43
C LEU A 112 -3.96 -0.49 -13.87
N ILE A 113 -5.26 -0.83 -13.75
CA ILE A 113 -6.25 0.05 -13.13
C ILE A 113 -5.88 0.29 -11.66
N TYR A 114 -5.53 -0.76 -10.93
CA TYR A 114 -5.14 -0.71 -9.52
C TYR A 114 -3.94 0.23 -9.33
N CYS A 115 -2.89 0.14 -10.15
CA CYS A 115 -1.74 1.05 -10.06
C CYS A 115 -2.15 2.53 -10.14
N VAL A 116 -3.04 2.86 -11.08
CA VAL A 116 -3.52 4.24 -11.28
C VAL A 116 -4.34 4.70 -10.06
N VAL A 117 -5.36 3.94 -9.68
CA VAL A 117 -6.28 4.37 -8.61
C VAL A 117 -5.62 4.34 -7.23
N GLN A 118 -4.69 3.43 -6.97
CA GLN A 118 -3.90 3.40 -5.74
C GLN A 118 -3.00 4.64 -5.64
N THR A 119 -2.31 5.00 -6.73
CA THR A 119 -1.45 6.19 -6.77
C THR A 119 -2.27 7.47 -6.59
N LEU A 120 -3.44 7.57 -7.24
CA LEU A 120 -4.35 8.71 -7.05
C LEU A 120 -4.90 8.78 -5.62
N GLY A 121 -5.26 7.64 -5.03
CA GLY A 121 -5.70 7.57 -3.64
C GLY A 121 -4.60 8.03 -2.68
N ALA A 122 -3.38 7.53 -2.86
CA ALA A 122 -2.20 7.90 -2.08
C ALA A 122 -1.87 9.41 -2.19
N PHE A 123 -1.95 9.98 -3.40
CA PHE A 123 -1.82 11.41 -3.64
C PHE A 123 -2.86 12.22 -2.86
N MET A 124 -4.14 11.86 -2.96
CA MET A 124 -5.22 12.56 -2.26
C MET A 124 -5.13 12.41 -0.73
N GLY A 125 -4.71 11.24 -0.23
CA GLY A 125 -4.49 11.00 1.19
C GLY A 125 -3.39 11.89 1.76
N SER A 126 -2.35 12.15 0.95
CA SER A 126 -1.25 13.07 1.30
C SER A 126 -1.71 14.50 1.46
N ILE A 127 -2.55 14.99 0.52
CA ILE A 127 -3.15 16.33 0.59
C ILE A 127 -3.98 16.47 1.86
N ALA A 128 -4.80 15.47 2.17
CA ALA A 128 -5.65 15.49 3.36
C ALA A 128 -4.82 15.51 4.65
N ALA A 129 -3.77 14.70 4.74
CA ALA A 129 -2.89 14.66 5.91
C ALA A 129 -2.15 16.00 6.10
N PHE A 130 -1.64 16.58 5.00
CA PHE A 130 -1.05 17.92 5.01
C PHE A 130 -2.03 18.98 5.51
N GLY A 131 -3.29 18.93 5.06
CA GLY A 131 -4.33 19.86 5.53
C GLY A 131 -4.56 19.79 7.04
N ILE A 132 -4.50 18.60 7.65
CA ILE A 132 -4.64 18.43 9.10
C ILE A 132 -3.44 19.01 9.88
N TYR A 133 -2.23 18.84 9.36
CA TYR A 133 -0.99 19.30 10.00
C TYR A 133 -0.49 20.65 9.48
N TYR A 134 -1.30 21.39 8.72
CA TYR A 134 -0.85 22.56 7.95
C TYR A 134 -0.09 23.60 8.79
N HIS A 135 -0.63 23.97 9.95
CA HIS A 135 0.01 24.96 10.82
C HIS A 135 1.27 24.43 11.51
N GLN A 136 1.26 23.18 11.95
CA GLN A 136 2.42 22.51 12.55
C GLN A 136 3.56 22.40 11.53
N PHE A 137 3.21 22.07 10.29
CA PHE A 137 4.14 21.93 9.18
C PHE A 137 4.84 23.25 8.88
N LEU A 138 4.08 24.33 8.66
CA LEU A 138 4.65 25.66 8.40
C LEU A 138 5.46 26.20 9.58
N ASN A 139 5.04 25.93 10.82
CA ASN A 139 5.78 26.35 12.01
C ASN A 139 7.12 25.63 12.16
N PHE A 140 7.19 24.35 11.81
CA PHE A 140 8.42 23.56 11.89
C PHE A 140 9.41 23.92 10.78
N GLU A 141 8.94 23.88 9.53
CA GLU A 141 9.77 24.10 8.34
C GLU A 141 10.29 25.53 8.25
N GLY A 142 9.46 26.51 8.63
CA GLY A 142 9.80 27.92 8.52
C GLY A 142 9.73 28.43 7.07
N PRO A 143 10.52 29.46 6.69
CA PRO A 143 10.41 30.09 5.38
C PRO A 143 11.09 29.33 4.24
N GLU A 144 11.86 28.28 4.52
CA GLU A 144 12.66 27.56 3.53
C GLU A 144 12.13 26.15 3.30
N HIS A 145 11.62 25.87 2.09
CA HIS A 145 11.18 24.54 1.71
C HIS A 145 12.37 23.67 1.32
N LYS A 146 12.77 22.75 2.19
CA LYS A 146 13.94 21.88 1.98
C LYS A 146 13.57 20.42 1.94
N ILE A 147 14.16 19.69 1.00
CA ILE A 147 14.01 18.24 0.93
C ILE A 147 14.92 17.48 1.90
N VAL A 148 16.06 18.06 2.30
CA VAL A 148 17.02 17.47 3.25
C VAL A 148 17.62 18.52 4.19
N GLY A 149 18.00 18.08 5.39
CA GLY A 149 18.52 18.92 6.46
C GLY A 149 17.68 18.82 7.75
N GLU A 150 18.10 19.54 8.78
CA GLU A 150 17.51 19.49 10.14
C GLU A 150 16.01 19.81 10.16
N LYS A 151 15.56 20.74 9.31
CA LYS A 151 14.16 21.18 9.22
C LYS A 151 13.47 20.73 7.94
N ALA A 152 14.04 19.75 7.24
CA ALA A 152 13.43 19.24 6.02
C ALA A 152 12.17 18.42 6.32
N THR A 153 11.12 18.66 5.54
CA THR A 153 9.81 18.04 5.75
C THR A 153 9.33 17.26 4.52
N ALA A 154 10.13 17.14 3.45
CA ALA A 154 9.76 16.35 2.28
C ALA A 154 9.62 14.85 2.61
N SER A 155 10.41 14.36 3.57
CA SER A 155 10.36 12.99 4.09
C SER A 155 9.03 12.66 4.80
N CYS A 156 8.23 13.67 5.17
CA CYS A 156 6.87 13.45 5.66
C CYS A 156 5.97 12.80 4.61
N PHE A 157 6.25 13.02 3.32
CA PHE A 157 5.39 12.57 2.23
C PHE A 157 5.93 11.31 1.54
N CYS A 158 7.19 11.34 1.12
CA CYS A 158 7.80 10.29 0.31
C CYS A 158 9.19 9.91 0.83
N SER A 159 9.69 8.75 0.41
CA SER A 159 10.97 8.25 0.88
C SER A 159 12.13 9.04 0.29
N PHE A 160 13.18 9.22 1.09
CA PHE A 160 14.48 9.68 0.64
C PHE A 160 15.54 8.80 1.30
N PRO A 161 16.63 8.49 0.59
CA PRO A 161 17.71 7.69 1.15
C PRO A 161 18.45 8.48 2.22
N ALA A 162 18.94 7.77 3.24
CA ALA A 162 19.89 8.33 4.18
C ALA A 162 21.14 8.81 3.44
N HIS A 163 21.73 9.92 3.88
CA HIS A 163 22.79 10.64 3.17
C HIS A 163 24.07 9.81 2.89
N TYR A 164 24.27 8.71 3.62
CA TYR A 164 25.41 7.80 3.48
C TYR A 164 25.10 6.52 2.67
N VAL A 165 23.85 6.36 2.21
CA VAL A 165 23.40 5.14 1.51
C VAL A 165 23.34 5.39 0.01
N GLY A 166 24.06 4.60 -0.77
CA GLY A 166 24.06 4.69 -2.24
C GLY A 166 22.83 4.03 -2.89
N ASN A 167 22.50 4.48 -4.12
CA ASN A 167 21.34 3.97 -4.87
C ASN A 167 21.35 2.45 -5.10
N LEU A 168 22.52 1.81 -5.22
CA LEU A 168 22.60 0.35 -5.38
C LEU A 168 22.08 -0.36 -4.12
N THR A 169 22.48 0.11 -2.94
CA THR A 169 21.96 -0.41 -1.67
C THR A 169 20.46 -0.16 -1.55
N CYS A 170 19.98 1.03 -1.93
CA CYS A 170 18.55 1.32 -1.95
C CYS A 170 17.76 0.36 -2.84
N PHE A 171 18.31 0.00 -4.00
CA PHE A 171 17.67 -0.91 -4.94
C PHE A 171 17.50 -2.32 -4.31
N PHE A 172 18.57 -2.89 -3.75
CA PHE A 172 18.49 -4.19 -3.08
C PHE A 172 17.68 -4.17 -1.78
N ASP A 173 17.69 -3.04 -1.04
CA ASP A 173 16.83 -2.84 0.12
C ASP A 173 15.34 -2.93 -0.26
N GLN A 174 14.95 -2.32 -1.38
CA GLN A 174 13.59 -2.37 -1.89
C GLN A 174 13.17 -3.72 -2.45
N ILE A 175 14.10 -4.47 -3.05
CA ILE A 175 13.87 -5.86 -3.45
C ILE A 175 13.66 -6.72 -2.20
N GLY A 176 14.62 -6.72 -1.26
CA GLY A 176 14.54 -7.57 -0.08
C GLY A 176 13.34 -7.27 0.82
N GLY A 177 13.02 -6.00 1.03
CA GLY A 177 11.85 -5.57 1.80
C GLY A 177 10.53 -5.98 1.16
N THR A 178 10.41 -5.83 -0.17
CA THR A 178 9.20 -6.23 -0.90
C THR A 178 9.07 -7.74 -1.03
N ALA A 179 10.17 -8.47 -1.25
CA ALA A 179 10.17 -9.93 -1.28
C ALA A 179 9.69 -10.53 0.05
N LEU A 180 10.13 -9.98 1.19
CA LEU A 180 9.60 -10.37 2.51
C LEU A 180 8.10 -10.07 2.62
N LEU A 181 7.66 -8.90 2.16
CA LEU A 181 6.24 -8.55 2.15
C LEU A 181 5.43 -9.56 1.34
N VAL A 182 5.82 -9.83 0.10
CA VAL A 182 5.11 -10.76 -0.80
C VAL A 182 5.14 -12.19 -0.27
N LEU A 183 6.28 -12.66 0.24
CA LEU A 183 6.43 -13.97 0.87
C LEU A 183 5.43 -14.16 2.02
N PHE A 184 5.35 -13.21 2.95
CA PHE A 184 4.43 -13.35 4.07
C PHE A 184 2.97 -13.13 3.67
N VAL A 185 2.69 -12.28 2.68
CA VAL A 185 1.34 -12.20 2.09
C VAL A 185 0.94 -13.55 1.49
N ALA A 186 1.81 -14.18 0.70
CA ALA A 186 1.59 -15.51 0.13
C ALA A 186 1.35 -16.55 1.23
N ALA A 187 2.18 -16.57 2.28
CA ALA A 187 2.02 -17.47 3.41
C ALA A 187 0.67 -17.27 4.15
N ILE A 188 0.22 -16.02 4.31
CA ILE A 188 -1.04 -15.71 5.00
C ILE A 188 -2.26 -16.14 4.18
N ILE A 189 -2.25 -15.87 2.86
CA ILE A 189 -3.39 -16.17 1.99
C ILE A 189 -3.44 -17.63 1.52
N ASP A 190 -2.36 -18.39 1.72
CA ASP A 190 -2.31 -19.81 1.37
C ASP A 190 -3.23 -20.63 2.27
N ARG A 191 -4.23 -21.26 1.65
CA ARG A 191 -5.23 -22.10 2.32
C ARG A 191 -4.60 -23.30 3.04
N ARG A 192 -3.42 -23.76 2.62
CA ARG A 192 -2.70 -24.88 3.26
C ARG A 192 -2.29 -24.54 4.70
N ASN A 193 -2.04 -23.27 4.99
CA ASN A 193 -1.66 -22.80 6.33
C ASN A 193 -2.86 -22.65 7.28
N LYS A 194 -4.10 -22.79 6.79
CA LYS A 194 -5.34 -22.77 7.59
C LYS A 194 -5.49 -21.52 8.48
N ILE A 195 -4.92 -20.40 8.06
CA ILE A 195 -5.10 -19.11 8.73
C ILE A 195 -6.50 -18.58 8.41
N PRO A 196 -7.34 -18.25 9.41
CA PRO A 196 -8.68 -17.71 9.16
C PRO A 196 -8.64 -16.42 8.34
N GLU A 197 -9.49 -16.28 7.33
CA GLU A 197 -9.55 -15.08 6.47
C GLU A 197 -9.82 -13.80 7.25
N SER A 198 -10.55 -13.87 8.37
CA SER A 198 -10.79 -12.73 9.26
C SER A 198 -9.51 -12.21 9.94
N ALA A 199 -8.46 -13.03 10.04
CA ALA A 199 -7.18 -12.64 10.61
C ALA A 199 -6.20 -12.05 9.58
N HIS A 200 -6.45 -12.24 8.27
CA HIS A 200 -5.52 -11.81 7.23
C HIS A 200 -5.17 -10.31 7.32
N PRO A 201 -6.13 -9.37 7.42
CA PRO A 201 -5.81 -7.94 7.47
C PRO A 201 -4.89 -7.58 8.64
N PHE A 202 -5.17 -8.11 9.83
CA PHE A 202 -4.33 -7.88 11.02
C PHE A 202 -2.90 -8.40 10.82
N LEU A 203 -2.76 -9.61 10.27
CA LEU A 203 -1.45 -10.21 10.01
C LEU A 203 -0.67 -9.44 8.95
N PHE A 204 -1.31 -8.91 7.90
CA PHE A 204 -0.64 -8.02 6.94
C PHE A 204 -0.05 -6.79 7.66
N GLY A 205 -0.81 -6.17 8.57
CA GLY A 205 -0.30 -5.10 9.41
C GLY A 205 0.92 -5.50 10.25
N CYS A 206 0.91 -6.69 10.85
CA CYS A 206 2.04 -7.22 11.60
C CYS A 206 3.29 -7.44 10.73
N VAL A 207 3.12 -7.92 9.49
CA VAL A 207 4.22 -8.07 8.52
C VAL A 207 4.88 -6.72 8.24
N LEU A 208 4.07 -5.69 7.95
CA LEU A 208 4.62 -4.36 7.67
C LEU A 208 5.28 -3.72 8.90
N MET A 209 4.72 -3.93 10.10
CA MET A 209 5.35 -3.50 11.35
C MET A 209 6.72 -4.17 11.55
N MET A 210 6.80 -5.48 11.30
CA MET A 210 8.06 -6.23 11.38
C MET A 210 9.09 -5.72 10.38
N ILE A 211 8.70 -5.49 9.12
CA ILE A 211 9.58 -4.95 8.09
C ILE A 211 10.07 -3.55 8.46
N GLY A 212 9.19 -2.65 8.94
CA GLY A 212 9.58 -1.30 9.35
C GLY A 212 10.56 -1.28 10.53
N CYS A 213 10.43 -2.23 11.45
CA CYS A 213 11.39 -2.41 12.54
C CYS A 213 12.76 -2.93 12.09
N ALA A 214 12.83 -3.71 11.00
CA ALA A 214 14.05 -4.35 10.53
C ALA A 214 14.77 -3.57 9.41
N TYR A 215 14.02 -2.99 8.47
CA TYR A 215 14.50 -2.34 7.23
C TYR A 215 14.21 -0.83 7.22
N GLY A 216 13.99 -0.26 8.41
CA GLY A 216 13.69 1.16 8.61
C GLY A 216 14.74 2.14 8.12
N MET A 217 16.01 1.78 8.33
CA MET A 217 17.12 2.73 8.46
C MET A 217 17.59 3.35 7.14
N ASN A 218 17.58 2.57 6.05
CA ASN A 218 18.22 2.99 4.81
C ASN A 218 17.43 4.10 4.11
N LEU A 219 16.11 3.94 4.00
CA LEU A 219 15.23 4.81 3.22
C LEU A 219 13.75 4.74 3.65
N GLY A 220 13.44 4.16 4.82
CA GLY A 220 12.09 4.18 5.37
C GLY A 220 11.09 3.21 4.72
N TYR A 221 11.57 2.07 4.20
CA TYR A 221 10.76 0.92 3.76
C TYR A 221 9.46 1.27 2.97
N PRO A 222 9.53 2.05 1.87
CA PRO A 222 8.34 2.36 1.08
C PRO A 222 7.69 1.10 0.55
N ILE A 223 8.44 0.17 -0.08
CA ILE A 223 8.03 -1.19 -0.53
C ILE A 223 6.65 -1.26 -1.23
N ASN A 224 6.23 -0.11 -1.74
CA ASN A 224 4.91 0.16 -2.28
C ASN A 224 5.04 1.35 -3.24
N PRO A 225 5.02 1.10 -4.56
CA PRO A 225 5.15 2.15 -5.56
C PRO A 225 4.12 3.28 -5.43
N ALA A 226 2.87 2.98 -5.09
CA ALA A 226 1.82 4.00 -4.93
C ALA A 226 2.04 4.86 -3.67
N ARG A 227 2.50 4.25 -2.57
CA ARG A 227 2.84 4.92 -1.31
C ARG A 227 4.01 5.88 -1.46
N ASP A 228 4.88 5.69 -2.45
CA ASP A 228 5.95 6.64 -2.72
C ASP A 228 5.59 7.65 -3.82
N LEU A 229 5.14 7.17 -4.98
CA LEU A 229 4.89 8.02 -6.14
C LEU A 229 3.74 9.02 -5.92
N GLY A 230 2.63 8.58 -5.34
CA GLY A 230 1.47 9.44 -5.09
C GLY A 230 1.83 10.66 -4.22
N PRO A 231 2.37 10.44 -3.00
CA PRO A 231 2.83 11.53 -2.15
C PRO A 231 3.99 12.33 -2.74
N ARG A 232 4.89 11.71 -3.53
CA ARG A 232 5.99 12.42 -4.20
C ARG A 232 5.49 13.40 -5.26
N ILE A 233 4.46 13.03 -6.02
CA ILE A 233 3.79 13.95 -6.95
C ILE A 233 3.21 15.13 -6.16
N PHE A 234 2.56 14.89 -5.01
CA PHE A 234 2.11 15.98 -4.14
C PHE A 234 3.26 16.86 -3.63
N ALA A 235 4.33 16.25 -3.14
CA ALA A 235 5.51 16.95 -2.64
C ALA A 235 6.13 17.86 -3.72
N SER A 236 6.05 17.49 -5.01
CA SER A 236 6.55 18.33 -6.11
C SER A 236 5.85 19.69 -6.24
N PHE A 237 4.61 19.83 -5.74
CA PHE A 237 3.93 21.12 -5.67
C PHE A 237 4.51 22.05 -4.59
N ILE A 238 5.24 21.50 -3.61
CA ILE A 238 5.88 22.25 -2.52
C ILE A 238 7.37 22.47 -2.81
N TYR A 239 8.08 21.43 -3.24
CA TYR A 239 9.55 21.45 -3.40
C TYR A 239 10.02 21.48 -4.87
N GLY A 240 9.10 21.55 -5.83
CA GLY A 240 9.43 21.51 -7.26
C GLY A 240 10.01 20.17 -7.72
N SER A 241 10.85 20.21 -8.75
CA SER A 241 11.43 19.00 -9.35
C SER A 241 12.47 18.29 -8.48
N GLU A 242 12.91 18.91 -7.39
CA GLU A 242 13.98 18.38 -6.53
C GLU A 242 13.62 17.01 -5.95
N VAL A 243 12.34 16.76 -5.65
CA VAL A 243 11.84 15.47 -5.17
C VAL A 243 12.04 14.32 -6.16
N PHE A 244 12.27 14.62 -7.43
CA PHE A 244 12.55 13.64 -8.48
C PHE A 244 14.03 13.61 -8.88
N THR A 245 14.75 14.73 -8.78
CA THR A 245 16.17 14.79 -9.20
C THR A 245 17.15 14.45 -8.08
N TYR A 246 16.71 14.52 -6.82
CA TYR A 246 17.57 14.28 -5.66
C TYR A 246 18.23 12.90 -5.70
N HIS A 247 19.47 12.85 -5.18
CA HIS A 247 20.27 11.64 -5.03
C HIS A 247 20.41 10.83 -6.32
N ASN A 248 20.84 11.50 -7.40
CA ASN A 248 21.00 10.93 -8.74
C ASN A 248 19.72 10.24 -9.23
N TYR A 249 18.60 10.97 -9.17
CA TYR A 249 17.29 10.48 -9.58
C TYR A 249 16.81 9.24 -8.80
N TYR A 250 16.94 9.24 -7.46
CA TYR A 250 16.54 8.11 -6.60
C TYR A 250 15.07 7.68 -6.80
N PHE A 251 14.18 8.61 -7.16
CA PHE A 251 12.71 8.43 -7.15
C PHE A 251 12.19 7.17 -7.86
N TRP A 252 12.88 6.67 -8.89
CA TRP A 252 12.42 5.51 -9.65
C TRP A 252 12.63 4.20 -8.87
N ILE A 253 13.56 4.15 -7.92
CA ILE A 253 13.88 2.95 -7.15
C ILE A 253 12.66 2.43 -6.38
N PRO A 254 11.99 3.21 -5.50
CA PRO A 254 10.79 2.74 -4.78
C PRO A 254 9.58 2.49 -5.69
N ILE A 255 9.67 2.84 -6.99
CA ILE A 255 8.62 2.57 -7.98
C ILE A 255 8.89 1.26 -8.71
N VAL A 256 10.14 0.99 -9.06
CA VAL A 256 10.53 -0.09 -9.97
C VAL A 256 11.06 -1.30 -9.22
N ALA A 257 11.96 -1.11 -8.24
CA ALA A 257 12.59 -2.21 -7.50
C ALA A 257 11.57 -3.13 -6.80
N PRO A 258 10.44 -2.64 -6.24
CA PRO A 258 9.43 -3.52 -5.63
C PRO A 258 8.75 -4.53 -6.57
N PHE A 259 8.90 -4.41 -7.90
CA PHE A 259 8.36 -5.39 -8.84
C PHE A 259 9.30 -6.56 -9.14
N PHE A 260 10.56 -6.48 -8.69
CA PHE A 260 11.54 -7.55 -8.84
C PHE A 260 11.36 -8.53 -7.69
N ASP A 261 10.43 -9.47 -7.85
CA ASP A 261 10.44 -10.72 -7.09
C ASP A 261 11.24 -11.75 -7.92
N ASP A 262 12.25 -12.35 -7.29
CA ASP A 262 13.15 -13.34 -7.89
C ASP A 262 12.40 -14.69 -8.00
N ASP A 263 11.39 -14.76 -8.89
CA ASP A 263 10.62 -15.98 -9.16
C ASP A 263 11.37 -16.94 -10.12
N ASP A 264 12.59 -16.62 -10.55
CA ASP A 264 13.31 -17.33 -11.63
C ASP A 264 14.33 -18.40 -11.17
N GLU A 265 14.55 -18.65 -9.87
CA GLU A 265 15.61 -19.59 -9.43
C GLU A 265 15.20 -21.03 -9.02
N GLU A 266 13.91 -21.40 -8.96
CA GLU A 266 13.53 -22.73 -8.43
C GLU A 266 12.76 -23.69 -9.35
N GLU A 267 12.87 -23.55 -10.68
CA GLU A 267 12.39 -24.59 -11.62
C GLU A 267 13.50 -25.53 -12.14
N SER A 268 14.63 -25.64 -11.42
CA SER A 268 15.76 -26.51 -11.83
C SER A 268 16.22 -27.57 -10.82
N SER A 269 15.57 -27.72 -9.65
CA SER A 269 16.02 -28.67 -8.61
C SER A 269 14.97 -29.65 -8.10
N VAL A 270 13.84 -29.82 -8.79
CA VAL A 270 13.01 -31.02 -8.61
C VAL A 270 13.71 -32.20 -9.29
N GLU A 271 14.73 -32.72 -8.62
CA GLU A 271 15.32 -34.02 -8.91
C GLU A 271 14.17 -35.03 -8.97
N GLU A 272 13.96 -35.62 -10.15
CA GLU A 272 12.98 -36.68 -10.36
C GLU A 272 13.17 -37.76 -9.29
N ILE A 273 12.21 -37.89 -8.38
CA ILE A 273 12.15 -39.01 -7.44
C ILE A 273 12.25 -40.30 -8.26
N PRO A 274 13.34 -41.10 -8.10
CA PRO A 274 13.53 -42.30 -8.89
C PRO A 274 12.33 -43.22 -8.74
N ARG A 275 11.88 -43.84 -9.84
CA ARG A 275 10.70 -44.74 -9.89
C ARG A 275 10.63 -45.79 -8.77
N ALA A 276 11.76 -46.13 -8.15
CA ALA A 276 11.86 -47.06 -7.02
C ALA A 276 11.16 -46.56 -5.73
N GLN A 277 11.09 -45.25 -5.46
CA GLN A 277 10.42 -44.72 -4.25
C GLN A 277 8.90 -44.62 -4.39
N ARG A 278 8.36 -44.68 -5.62
CA ARG A 278 6.91 -44.66 -5.88
C ARG A 278 6.20 -45.94 -5.40
N VAL A 279 6.93 -47.05 -5.29
CA VAL A 279 6.38 -48.36 -4.87
C VAL A 279 6.26 -48.46 -3.34
N MET A 280 7.08 -47.70 -2.59
CA MET A 280 7.07 -47.72 -1.12
C MET A 280 5.88 -46.95 -0.53
N TRP A 281 5.37 -45.91 -1.21
CA TRP A 281 4.27 -45.09 -0.70
C TRP A 281 2.90 -45.81 -0.75
N HIS A 282 2.67 -46.66 -1.76
CA HIS A 282 1.41 -47.43 -1.87
C HIS A 282 1.33 -48.67 -0.96
N SER A 283 2.42 -49.01 -0.25
CA SER A 283 2.44 -50.13 0.71
C SER A 283 2.17 -49.70 2.15
N ALA A 284 2.07 -48.40 2.43
CA ALA A 284 1.84 -47.86 3.79
C ALA A 284 0.36 -47.49 4.08
N GLU A 285 -0.53 -47.66 3.09
CA GLU A 285 -1.98 -47.43 3.23
C GLU A 285 -2.81 -48.72 3.19
N LYS A 286 -2.31 -49.80 3.81
CA LYS A 286 -3.13 -50.96 4.20
C LYS A 286 -2.98 -51.27 5.68
#